data_AF-A0AA87Z6T5-F1
#
_entry.id   AF-A0AA87Z6T5-F1
#
_cell.length_a   1.000
_cell.length_b   1.000
_cell.length_c   1.000
_cell.angle_alpha   90.00
_cell.angle_beta   90.00
_cell.angle_gamma   90.00
#
_symmetry.space_group_name_H-M   'P 1'
#
loop_
_entity.id
_entity.type
_entity.pdbx_description
1 polymer ?
#
loop_
_entity_poly.entity_id
_entity_poly.type
_entity_poly.pdbx_seq_one_letter_code
_entity_poly.pdbx_strand_id
1 'polypeptide(L)'
;MSGFDDLARGVCEMPLTKRITNTITPKFGSISFPRFDGMPDPHNHLLQYKHAVQSTNIPTGMLDDMMCKLFAQSLKRETLRWFCNLPSKSIDLFDDLSLEFMRSYFVHIQSGKTTKNLWSVIQGPHESLRAYIKRFSKAISEILGLNDEAAREALKKGLRHKSLFKNEICTRYPPTIQDAMHRAKGFIELEEENE
;
A
#
# COMPACT_ATOMS: atom_id res chain seq x y z
N MET A 1 10.61 4.83 -39.88
CA MET A 1 9.20 5.08 -39.52
C MET A 1 8.80 4.05 -38.49
N SER A 2 8.19 4.33 -37.35
CA SER A 2 7.77 5.56 -36.67
C SER A 2 7.03 5.01 -35.45
N GLY A 3 7.27 5.53 -34.24
CA GLY A 3 6.46 5.11 -33.11
C GLY A 3 6.94 5.56 -31.73
N PHE A 4 8.23 5.84 -31.57
CA PHE A 4 8.76 6.37 -30.32
C PHE A 4 8.94 7.90 -30.35
N ASP A 5 9.19 8.49 -31.52
CA ASP A 5 9.37 9.95 -31.67
C ASP A 5 8.05 10.74 -31.74
N ASP A 6 6.91 10.08 -32.04
CA ASP A 6 5.62 10.77 -32.20
C ASP A 6 4.82 10.94 -30.89
N LEU A 7 5.24 10.32 -29.78
CA LEU A 7 4.66 10.62 -28.47
C LEU A 7 5.28 11.88 -27.81
N ALA A 8 6.32 12.46 -28.43
CA ALA A 8 7.02 13.63 -27.92
C ALA A 8 6.45 14.98 -28.45
N ARG A 9 5.48 14.97 -29.38
CA ARG A 9 4.93 16.19 -30.00
C ARG A 9 3.71 16.80 -29.28
N GLY A 10 3.50 16.45 -28.02
CA GLY A 10 2.55 17.11 -27.12
C GLY A 10 3.22 17.39 -25.78
N VAL A 11 4.18 18.32 -25.78
CA VAL A 11 4.88 18.96 -24.64
C VAL A 11 4.59 18.32 -23.27
N CYS A 12 5.10 17.11 -23.03
CA CYS A 12 5.36 16.63 -21.69
C CYS A 12 6.73 17.23 -21.36
N GLU A 13 6.76 18.35 -20.64
CA GLU A 13 8.02 18.83 -20.08
C GLU A 13 8.52 17.71 -19.16
N MET A 14 9.59 17.02 -19.57
CA MET A 14 10.02 15.84 -18.83
C MET A 14 10.36 16.27 -17.39
N PRO A 15 9.76 15.64 -16.37
CA PRO A 15 10.00 16.00 -14.98
C PRO A 15 11.40 15.62 -14.51
N LEU A 16 12.10 14.80 -15.29
CA LEU A 16 13.47 14.34 -15.03
C LEU A 16 14.48 15.46 -15.32
N THR A 17 15.57 15.52 -14.53
CA THR A 17 16.68 16.42 -14.83
C THR A 17 17.36 16.07 -16.15
N LYS A 18 18.09 17.05 -16.72
CA LYS A 18 18.87 16.83 -17.96
C LYS A 18 19.89 15.69 -17.82
N ARG A 19 20.46 15.50 -16.62
CA ARG A 19 21.39 14.40 -16.32
C ARG A 19 20.72 13.08 -16.65
N ILE A 20 19.58 12.83 -16.03
CA ILE A 20 18.78 11.63 -16.24
C ILE A 20 18.39 11.56 -17.72
N THR A 21 17.71 12.55 -18.30
CA THR A 21 17.27 12.49 -19.71
C THR A 21 18.38 12.09 -20.68
N ASN A 22 19.62 12.56 -20.46
CA ASN A 22 20.76 12.30 -21.33
C ASN A 22 21.50 10.97 -21.07
N THR A 23 21.20 10.24 -19.99
CA THR A 23 21.85 8.94 -19.69
C THR A 23 21.64 7.94 -20.82
N ILE A 24 22.70 7.31 -21.31
CA ILE A 24 22.59 6.33 -22.41
C ILE A 24 21.87 5.10 -21.88
N THR A 25 20.70 4.78 -22.46
CA THR A 25 19.97 3.55 -22.12
C THR A 25 20.70 2.35 -22.74
N PRO A 26 21.25 1.42 -21.93
CA PRO A 26 21.89 0.23 -22.48
C PRO A 26 20.86 -0.63 -23.22
N LYS A 27 21.32 -1.43 -24.18
CA LYS A 27 20.49 -2.48 -24.76
C LYS A 27 20.33 -3.61 -23.75
N PHE A 28 19.37 -3.48 -22.85
CA PHE A 28 18.85 -4.59 -22.05
C PHE A 28 17.65 -5.20 -22.78
N GLY A 29 17.40 -6.49 -22.56
CA GLY A 29 16.18 -7.15 -23.07
C GLY A 29 14.92 -6.43 -22.55
N SER A 30 13.80 -6.59 -23.23
CA SER A 30 12.53 -5.95 -22.82
C SER A 30 12.24 -6.25 -21.35
N ILE A 31 12.23 -5.21 -20.51
CA ILE A 31 11.84 -5.35 -19.11
C ILE A 31 10.32 -5.31 -19.06
N SER A 32 9.71 -6.35 -18.49
CA SER A 32 8.28 -6.35 -18.21
C SER A 32 8.05 -5.75 -16.83
N PHE A 33 7.32 -4.65 -16.76
CA PHE A 33 6.90 -4.04 -15.50
C PHE A 33 5.47 -4.43 -15.18
N PRO A 34 5.14 -4.67 -13.89
CA PRO A 34 3.77 -4.52 -13.41
C PRO A 34 3.27 -3.14 -13.84
N ARG A 35 2.04 -3.07 -14.35
CA ARG A 35 1.46 -1.83 -14.85
C ARG A 35 0.49 -1.26 -13.82
N PHE A 36 0.78 -0.07 -13.32
CA PHE A 36 -0.01 0.63 -12.31
C PHE A 36 -1.00 1.58 -12.96
N ASP A 37 -2.29 1.35 -12.75
CA ASP A 37 -3.39 2.21 -13.23
C ASP A 37 -4.03 3.03 -12.10
N GLY A 38 -3.45 3.03 -10.90
CA GLY A 38 -3.95 3.68 -9.70
C GLY A 38 -4.33 2.70 -8.59
N MET A 39 -4.41 1.40 -8.91
CA MET A 39 -4.65 0.28 -7.99
C MET A 39 -3.81 -0.94 -8.45
N PRO A 40 -3.41 -1.91 -7.58
CA PRO A 40 -3.57 -2.02 -6.13
C PRO A 40 -2.56 -1.14 -5.36
N ASP A 41 -2.12 -1.49 -4.14
CA ASP A 41 -1.26 -0.68 -3.26
C ASP A 41 -0.01 -0.06 -3.97
N PRO A 42 0.15 1.28 -4.02
CA PRO A 42 1.32 1.95 -4.61
C PRO A 42 2.65 1.55 -3.95
N HIS A 43 2.67 1.18 -2.67
CA HIS A 43 3.88 0.68 -2.02
C HIS A 43 4.32 -0.66 -2.62
N ASN A 44 3.39 -1.60 -2.77
CA ASN A 44 3.63 -2.87 -3.45
C ASN A 44 4.06 -2.67 -4.92
N HIS A 45 3.50 -1.68 -5.63
CA HIS A 45 3.94 -1.34 -6.98
C HIS A 45 5.42 -0.89 -7.00
N LEU A 46 5.81 0.03 -6.11
CA LEU A 46 7.21 0.46 -5.99
C LEU A 46 8.15 -0.69 -5.68
N LEU A 47 7.75 -1.60 -4.78
CA LEU A 47 8.55 -2.76 -4.42
C LEU A 47 8.77 -3.70 -5.62
N GLN A 48 7.71 -4.05 -6.35
CA GLN A 48 7.82 -4.91 -7.53
C GLN A 48 8.60 -4.23 -8.65
N TYR A 49 8.41 -2.93 -8.85
CA TYR A 49 9.16 -2.15 -9.81
C TYR A 49 10.67 -2.14 -9.50
N LYS A 50 11.05 -1.81 -8.25
CA LYS A 50 12.46 -1.83 -7.81
C LYS A 50 13.09 -3.20 -8.05
N HIS A 51 12.39 -4.27 -7.66
CA HIS A 51 12.86 -5.63 -7.87
C HIS A 51 13.05 -5.98 -9.35
N ALA A 52 12.11 -5.58 -10.22
CA ALA A 52 12.20 -5.83 -11.66
C ALA A 52 13.42 -5.14 -12.29
N VAL A 53 13.70 -3.88 -11.93
CA VAL A 53 14.86 -3.13 -12.45
C VAL A 53 16.16 -3.70 -11.89
N GLN A 54 16.22 -4.01 -10.59
CA GLN A 54 17.40 -4.59 -9.94
C GLN A 54 17.75 -6.00 -10.45
N SER A 55 16.78 -6.74 -10.97
CA SER A 55 17.00 -8.07 -11.55
C SER A 55 17.60 -8.03 -12.96
N THR A 56 17.88 -6.83 -13.50
CA THR A 56 18.50 -6.65 -14.81
C THR A 56 20.01 -6.46 -14.70
N ASN A 57 20.70 -6.57 -15.83
CA ASN A 57 22.16 -6.37 -15.89
C ASN A 57 22.55 -4.87 -16.02
N ILE A 58 21.80 -3.96 -15.38
CA ILE A 58 22.12 -2.53 -15.37
C ILE A 58 23.29 -2.29 -14.40
N PRO A 59 24.36 -1.59 -14.84
CA PRO A 59 25.46 -1.21 -13.95
C PRO A 59 24.98 -0.36 -12.78
N THR A 60 25.49 -0.64 -11.57
CA THR A 60 25.12 0.06 -10.33
C THR A 60 25.19 1.59 -10.47
N GLY A 61 26.22 2.11 -11.14
CA GLY A 61 26.41 3.55 -11.34
C GLY A 61 25.36 4.26 -12.22
N MET A 62 24.49 3.50 -12.90
CA MET A 62 23.38 4.04 -13.70
C MET A 62 22.01 3.57 -13.21
N LEU A 63 21.97 2.79 -12.13
CA LEU A 63 20.74 2.13 -11.68
C LEU A 63 19.66 3.16 -11.32
N ASP A 64 20.02 4.20 -10.59
CA ASP A 64 19.09 5.25 -10.15
C ASP A 64 18.50 6.04 -11.34
N ASP A 65 19.36 6.51 -12.26
CA ASP A 65 18.94 7.19 -13.49
C ASP A 65 17.98 6.30 -14.31
N MET A 66 18.29 5.01 -14.41
CA MET A 66 17.48 4.07 -15.18
C MET A 66 16.15 3.77 -14.47
N MET A 67 16.14 3.70 -13.14
CA MET A 67 14.91 3.61 -12.35
C MET A 67 14.01 4.84 -12.58
N CYS A 68 14.56 6.04 -12.71
CA CYS A 68 13.76 7.23 -13.05
C CYS A 68 13.19 7.17 -14.47
N LYS A 69 14.02 6.81 -15.46
CA LYS A 69 13.61 6.74 -16.87
C LYS A 69 12.53 5.72 -17.14
N LEU A 70 12.68 4.54 -16.56
CA LEU A 70 11.82 3.39 -16.83
C LEU A 70 10.50 3.49 -16.06
N PHE A 71 10.40 4.36 -15.06
CA PHE A 71 9.23 4.42 -14.18
C PHE A 71 7.95 4.73 -14.95
N ALA A 72 8.00 5.66 -15.91
CA ALA A 72 6.85 5.98 -16.77
C ALA A 72 6.32 4.75 -17.54
N GLN A 73 7.17 3.77 -17.87
CA GLN A 73 6.76 2.52 -18.51
C GLN A 73 5.98 1.60 -17.55
N SER A 74 6.12 1.79 -16.24
CA SER A 74 5.33 1.07 -15.25
C SER A 74 3.93 1.67 -15.04
N LEU A 75 3.62 2.83 -15.63
CA LEU A 75 2.38 3.57 -15.42
C LEU A 75 1.38 3.42 -16.58
N LYS A 76 0.11 3.76 -16.33
CA LYS A 76 -1.01 3.70 -17.28
C LYS A 76 -1.98 4.87 -17.09
N ARG A 77 -2.55 5.36 -18.19
CA ARG A 77 -3.67 6.31 -18.19
C ARG A 77 -3.38 7.51 -17.28
N GLU A 78 -4.16 7.69 -16.21
CA GLU A 78 -4.08 8.82 -15.30
C GLU A 78 -2.76 8.85 -14.52
N THR A 79 -2.16 7.69 -14.23
CA THR A 79 -0.87 7.64 -13.52
C THR A 79 0.29 8.08 -14.40
N LEU A 80 0.22 7.77 -15.70
CA LEU A 80 1.18 8.30 -16.68
C LEU A 80 0.98 9.82 -16.87
N ARG A 81 -0.27 10.29 -16.89
CA ARG A 81 -0.59 11.72 -16.98
C ARG A 81 -0.05 12.50 -15.77
N TRP A 82 -0.22 11.96 -14.57
CA TRP A 82 0.38 12.50 -13.35
C TRP A 82 1.89 12.67 -13.48
N PHE A 83 2.59 11.64 -13.97
CA PHE A 83 4.04 11.71 -14.15
C PHE A 83 4.42 12.84 -15.11
N CYS A 84 3.70 12.99 -16.23
CA CYS A 84 3.92 14.08 -17.18
C CYS A 84 3.57 15.48 -16.65
N ASN A 85 2.81 15.58 -15.55
CA ASN A 85 2.40 16.85 -14.94
C ASN A 85 3.27 17.23 -13.73
N LEU A 86 4.26 16.41 -13.37
CA LEU A 86 5.22 16.78 -12.33
C LEU A 86 6.01 18.04 -12.75
N PRO A 87 6.48 18.86 -11.80
CA PRO A 87 7.23 20.06 -12.15
C PRO A 87 8.48 19.73 -12.97
N SER A 88 8.75 20.57 -13.95
CA SER A 88 9.80 20.31 -14.94
C SER A 88 11.18 20.28 -14.28
N LYS A 89 11.97 19.22 -14.59
CA LYS A 89 13.30 18.98 -14.02
C LYS A 89 13.33 18.90 -12.48
N SER A 90 12.24 18.50 -11.84
CA SER A 90 12.15 18.37 -10.38
C SER A 90 12.67 17.04 -9.83
N ILE A 91 12.86 16.03 -10.68
CA ILE A 91 13.27 14.68 -10.27
C ILE A 91 14.73 14.45 -10.66
N ASP A 92 15.62 14.39 -9.67
CA ASP A 92 17.05 14.10 -9.88
C ASP A 92 17.48 12.75 -9.28
N LEU A 93 16.68 12.17 -8.39
CA LEU A 93 16.89 10.83 -7.84
C LEU A 93 15.62 10.00 -7.86
N PHE A 94 15.75 8.67 -7.86
CA PHE A 94 14.58 7.79 -7.80
C PHE A 94 13.81 7.92 -6.49
N ASP A 95 14.48 8.30 -5.41
CA ASP A 95 13.83 8.57 -4.13
C ASP A 95 12.93 9.81 -4.19
N ASP A 96 13.30 10.86 -4.93
CA ASP A 96 12.43 12.04 -5.16
C ASP A 96 11.14 11.62 -5.89
N LEU A 97 11.30 10.80 -6.93
CA LEU A 97 10.19 10.27 -7.72
C LEU A 97 9.28 9.37 -6.89
N SER A 98 9.89 8.49 -6.10
CA SER A 98 9.17 7.57 -5.20
C SER A 98 8.37 8.34 -4.17
N LEU A 99 8.94 9.42 -3.62
CA LEU A 99 8.27 10.29 -2.65
C LEU A 99 7.07 10.99 -3.25
N GLU A 100 7.20 11.60 -4.44
CA GLU A 100 6.08 12.27 -5.11
C GLU A 100 5.00 11.28 -5.56
N PHE A 101 5.40 10.10 -6.04
CA PHE A 101 4.48 9.02 -6.39
C PHE A 101 3.67 8.57 -5.18
N MET A 102 4.35 8.32 -4.05
CA MET A 102 3.68 8.01 -2.80
C MET A 102 2.80 9.17 -2.37
N ARG A 103 3.26 10.41 -2.33
CA ARG A 103 2.43 11.57 -1.94
C ARG A 103 1.13 11.67 -2.75
N SER A 104 1.19 11.35 -4.04
CA SER A 104 0.06 11.48 -4.96
C SER A 104 -0.92 10.30 -4.89
N TYR A 105 -0.42 9.07 -4.69
CA TYR A 105 -1.26 7.85 -4.70
C TYR A 105 -1.46 7.20 -3.33
N PHE A 106 -0.72 7.62 -2.30
CA PHE A 106 -0.89 7.20 -0.90
C PHE A 106 -2.19 7.76 -0.30
N VAL A 107 -2.63 8.95 -0.75
CA VAL A 107 -3.91 9.54 -0.34
C VAL A 107 -5.09 8.60 -0.67
N HIS A 108 -4.99 7.81 -1.74
CA HIS A 108 -6.02 6.81 -2.09
C HIS A 108 -6.08 5.61 -1.13
N ILE A 109 -4.98 5.27 -0.46
CA ILE A 109 -5.00 4.26 0.62
C ILE A 109 -5.72 4.83 1.85
N GLN A 110 -5.46 6.09 2.23
CA GLN A 110 -6.10 6.72 3.39
C GLN A 110 -7.60 6.98 3.19
N SER A 111 -8.03 7.34 1.97
CA SER A 111 -9.43 7.61 1.67
C SER A 111 -10.26 6.34 1.43
N GLY A 112 -9.64 5.22 1.02
CA GLY A 112 -10.32 3.94 0.78
C GLY A 112 -10.29 2.95 1.96
N LYS A 113 -9.33 3.07 2.88
CA LYS A 113 -9.13 2.14 4.01
C LYS A 113 -8.99 2.87 5.35
N THR A 114 -9.87 3.84 5.57
CA THR A 114 -9.89 4.63 6.81
C THR A 114 -10.27 3.74 8.00
N THR A 115 -9.78 4.06 9.20
CA THR A 115 -10.21 3.47 10.49
C THR A 115 -11.73 3.43 10.67
N LYS A 116 -12.49 4.25 9.93
CA LYS A 116 -13.95 4.18 9.81
C LYS A 116 -14.45 2.76 9.48
N ASN A 117 -13.73 1.97 8.68
CA ASN A 117 -14.10 0.58 8.41
C ASN A 117 -13.99 -0.27 9.69
N LEU A 118 -12.92 -0.10 10.48
CA LEU A 118 -12.68 -0.87 11.70
C LEU A 118 -13.76 -0.63 12.76
N TRP A 119 -14.20 0.62 12.93
CA TRP A 119 -15.28 0.99 13.86
C TRP A 119 -16.66 0.45 13.47
N SER A 120 -16.83 0.02 12.21
CA SER A 120 -18.07 -0.57 11.70
C SER A 120 -18.11 -2.10 11.87
N VAL A 121 -16.99 -2.73 12.23
CA VAL A 121 -16.92 -4.18 12.47
C VAL A 121 -17.50 -4.48 13.86
N ILE A 122 -18.82 -4.68 13.89
CA ILE A 122 -19.58 -5.06 15.09
C ILE A 122 -19.91 -6.55 15.03
N GLN A 123 -19.80 -7.23 16.16
CA GLN A 123 -20.20 -8.62 16.33
C GLN A 123 -21.73 -8.73 16.26
N GLY A 124 -22.23 -9.55 15.34
CA GLY A 124 -23.66 -9.79 15.19
C GLY A 124 -24.27 -10.50 16.41
N PRO A 125 -25.60 -10.42 16.62
CA PRO A 125 -26.27 -11.02 17.77
C PRO A 125 -26.10 -12.55 17.85
N HIS A 126 -26.00 -13.22 16.70
CA HIS A 126 -25.81 -14.67 16.57
C HIS A 126 -24.47 -15.04 15.95
N GLU A 127 -23.54 -14.07 15.86
CA GLU A 127 -22.22 -14.33 15.32
C GLU A 127 -21.29 -14.84 16.42
N SER A 128 -20.69 -16.01 16.18
CA SER A 128 -19.66 -16.56 17.08
C SER A 128 -18.45 -15.63 17.17
N LEU A 129 -17.74 -15.69 18.30
CA LEU A 129 -16.53 -14.91 18.48
C LEU A 129 -15.48 -15.24 17.40
N ARG A 130 -15.39 -16.50 16.97
CA ARG A 130 -14.46 -16.92 15.89
C ARG A 130 -14.75 -16.19 14.58
N ALA A 131 -16.02 -16.15 14.17
CA ALA A 131 -16.43 -15.47 12.94
C ALA A 131 -16.15 -13.96 13.02
N TYR A 132 -16.48 -13.35 14.17
CA TYR A 132 -16.21 -11.93 14.42
C TYR A 132 -14.71 -11.60 14.36
N ILE A 133 -13.88 -12.33 15.11
CA ILE A 133 -12.42 -12.13 15.17
C ILE A 133 -11.79 -12.32 13.80
N LYS A 134 -12.28 -13.26 12.99
CA LYS A 134 -11.82 -13.43 11.60
C LYS A 134 -12.09 -12.18 10.75
N ARG A 135 -13.29 -11.59 10.85
CA ARG A 135 -13.62 -10.33 10.13
C ARG A 135 -12.80 -9.16 10.65
N PHE A 136 -12.64 -9.06 11.97
CA PHE A 136 -11.87 -7.99 12.61
C PHE A 136 -10.38 -8.05 12.22
N SER A 137 -9.76 -9.25 12.23
CA SER A 137 -8.40 -9.50 11.74
C SER A 137 -8.22 -9.05 10.29
N LYS A 138 -9.18 -9.39 9.42
CA LYS A 138 -9.14 -8.97 8.02
C LYS A 138 -9.15 -7.45 7.90
N ALA A 139 -10.04 -6.77 8.63
CA ALA A 139 -10.09 -5.31 8.63
C ALA A 139 -8.79 -4.66 9.13
N ILE A 140 -8.16 -5.22 10.18
CA ILE A 140 -6.84 -4.78 10.66
C ILE A 140 -5.77 -4.94 9.57
N SER A 141 -5.71 -6.11 8.93
CA SER A 141 -4.67 -6.42 7.92
C SER A 141 -4.71 -5.52 6.69
N GLU A 142 -5.87 -4.89 6.44
CA GLU A 142 -6.06 -3.99 5.31
C GLU A 142 -5.60 -2.55 5.63
N ILE A 143 -5.42 -2.18 6.90
CA ILE A 143 -5.06 -0.82 7.36
C ILE A 143 -3.54 -0.72 7.59
N LEU A 144 -2.85 0.06 6.75
CA LEU A 144 -1.43 0.39 6.95
C LEU A 144 -1.26 1.43 8.06
N GLY A 145 -0.27 1.24 8.94
CA GLY A 145 0.03 2.18 10.02
C GLY A 145 -1.07 2.29 11.07
N LEU A 146 -1.79 1.19 11.34
CA LEU A 146 -2.85 1.14 12.33
C LEU A 146 -2.33 1.57 13.71
N ASN A 147 -3.05 2.49 14.34
CA ASN A 147 -2.81 2.86 15.73
C ASN A 147 -3.42 1.78 16.64
N ASP A 148 -2.57 1.15 17.46
CA ASP A 148 -2.97 0.09 18.40
C ASP A 148 -4.05 0.53 19.39
N GLU A 149 -4.01 1.77 19.89
CA GLU A 149 -5.05 2.32 20.77
C GLU A 149 -6.42 2.33 20.07
N ALA A 150 -6.43 2.88 18.85
CA ALA A 150 -7.67 2.98 18.07
C ALA A 150 -8.21 1.59 17.72
N ALA A 151 -7.33 0.63 17.45
CA ALA A 151 -7.71 -0.75 17.17
C ALA A 151 -8.32 -1.45 18.39
N ARG A 152 -7.73 -1.26 19.57
CA ARG A 152 -8.23 -1.85 20.82
C ARG A 152 -9.59 -1.28 21.22
N GLU A 153 -9.76 0.04 21.10
CA GLU A 153 -11.07 0.65 21.39
C GLU A 153 -12.14 0.26 20.34
N ALA A 154 -11.77 0.09 19.07
CA ALA A 154 -12.67 -0.44 18.06
C ALA A 154 -13.08 -1.89 18.34
N LEU A 155 -12.13 -2.76 18.74
CA LEU A 155 -12.41 -4.14 19.14
C LEU A 155 -13.38 -4.19 20.31
N LYS A 156 -13.08 -3.45 21.38
CA LYS A 156 -13.90 -3.33 22.58
C LYS A 156 -15.31 -2.85 22.25
N LYS A 157 -15.44 -1.84 21.37
CA LYS A 157 -16.75 -1.33 20.93
C LYS A 157 -17.52 -2.36 20.11
N GLY A 158 -16.86 -3.07 19.20
CA GLY A 158 -17.47 -4.02 18.28
C GLY A 158 -17.93 -5.32 18.95
N LEU A 159 -17.32 -5.73 20.06
CA LEU A 159 -17.72 -6.95 20.79
C LEU A 159 -19.14 -6.85 21.39
N ARG A 160 -19.86 -7.98 21.39
CA ARG A 160 -21.16 -8.12 22.03
C ARG A 160 -21.13 -7.68 23.51
N HIS A 161 -22.18 -6.98 23.94
CA HIS A 161 -22.31 -6.57 25.33
C HIS A 161 -22.33 -7.78 26.26
N LYS A 162 -21.64 -7.69 27.41
CA LYS A 162 -21.51 -8.75 28.43
C LYS A 162 -20.90 -10.08 27.93
N SER A 163 -20.23 -10.13 26.77
CA SER A 163 -19.48 -11.33 26.41
C SER A 163 -18.27 -11.51 27.33
N LEU A 164 -17.90 -12.76 27.62
CA LEU A 164 -16.75 -13.09 28.48
C LEU A 164 -15.47 -12.42 27.96
N PHE A 165 -15.27 -12.47 26.64
CA PHE A 165 -14.12 -11.85 26.02
C PHE A 165 -14.12 -10.31 26.14
N LYS A 166 -15.27 -9.65 25.99
CA LYS A 166 -15.36 -8.19 26.19
C LYS A 166 -15.01 -7.80 27.62
N ASN A 167 -15.43 -8.58 28.60
CA ASN A 167 -15.09 -8.35 30.01
C ASN A 167 -13.58 -8.50 30.24
N GLU A 168 -12.95 -9.53 29.68
CA GLU A 168 -11.49 -9.72 29.73
C GLU A 168 -10.74 -8.53 29.13
N ILE A 169 -11.13 -8.07 27.92
CA ILE A 169 -10.51 -6.92 27.26
C ILE A 169 -10.63 -5.66 28.12
N CYS A 170 -11.79 -5.42 28.74
CA CYS A 170 -11.99 -4.26 29.61
C CYS A 170 -11.20 -4.36 30.93
N THR A 171 -11.00 -5.57 31.45
CA THR A 171 -10.37 -5.81 32.76
C THR A 171 -8.86 -5.84 32.67
N ARG A 172 -8.31 -6.57 31.70
CA ARG A 172 -6.87 -6.76 31.54
C ARG A 172 -6.21 -5.72 30.67
N TYR A 173 -6.99 -5.03 29.83
CA TYR A 173 -6.54 -3.98 28.93
C TYR A 173 -5.20 -4.31 28.24
N PRO A 174 -5.20 -5.28 27.29
CA PRO A 174 -3.98 -5.78 26.67
C PRO A 174 -3.19 -4.65 25.99
N PRO A 175 -1.84 -4.61 26.09
CA PRO A 175 -1.06 -3.45 25.66
C PRO A 175 -1.04 -3.27 24.13
N THR A 176 -1.16 -4.36 23.37
CA THR A 176 -1.23 -4.31 21.90
C THR A 176 -2.51 -4.93 21.36
N ILE A 177 -2.87 -4.61 20.12
CA ILE A 177 -3.98 -5.30 19.46
C ILE A 177 -3.66 -6.79 19.26
N GLN A 178 -2.40 -7.14 19.00
CA GLN A 178 -1.98 -8.54 18.82
C GLN A 178 -2.15 -9.37 20.09
N ASP A 179 -1.87 -8.79 21.27
CA ASP A 179 -2.14 -9.45 22.55
C ASP A 179 -3.63 -9.73 22.75
N ALA A 180 -4.48 -8.77 22.35
CA ALA A 180 -5.93 -8.95 22.38
C ALA A 180 -6.38 -10.10 21.46
N MET A 181 -5.87 -10.14 20.23
CA MET A 181 -6.19 -11.18 19.25
C MET A 181 -5.67 -12.56 19.66
N HIS A 182 -4.51 -12.61 20.33
CA HIS A 182 -3.97 -13.85 20.87
C HIS A 182 -4.87 -14.41 21.96
N ARG A 183 -5.32 -13.57 22.91
CA ARG A 183 -6.24 -13.97 23.99
C ARG A 183 -7.58 -14.44 23.48
N ALA A 184 -8.07 -13.89 22.36
CA ALA A 184 -9.35 -14.29 21.77
C ALA A 184 -9.45 -15.81 21.53
N LYS A 185 -8.34 -16.49 21.25
CA LYS A 185 -8.30 -17.94 20.99
C LYS A 185 -8.90 -18.75 22.15
N GLY A 186 -8.50 -18.46 23.40
CA GLY A 186 -9.03 -19.19 24.56
C GLY A 186 -10.51 -18.95 24.80
N PHE A 187 -11.02 -17.76 24.44
CA PHE A 187 -12.46 -17.47 24.56
C PHE A 187 -13.27 -18.05 23.41
N ILE A 188 -12.67 -18.24 22.24
CA ILE A 188 -13.28 -18.96 21.11
C ILE A 188 -13.47 -20.42 21.49
N GLU A 189 -12.42 -21.06 22.03
CA GLU A 189 -12.48 -22.46 22.49
C GLU A 189 -13.54 -22.61 23.59
N LEU A 190 -13.57 -21.70 24.57
CA LEU A 190 -14.58 -21.70 25.63
C LEU A 190 -16.01 -21.51 25.11
N GLU A 191 -16.24 -20.67 24.10
CA GLU A 191 -17.58 -20.50 23.50
C GLU A 191 -18.02 -21.78 22.81
N GLU A 192 -17.12 -22.44 22.07
CA GLU A 192 -17.37 -23.69 21.34
C GLU A 192 -17.57 -24.91 22.25
N GLU A 193 -16.97 -24.92 23.45
CA GLU A 193 -17.22 -25.94 24.48
C GLU A 193 -18.61 -25.82 25.15
N ASN A 194 -19.24 -24.64 25.06
CA ASN A 194 -20.52 -24.33 25.69
C ASN A 194 -21.72 -24.34 24.70
N GLU A 195 -21.48 -24.64 23.42
CA GLU A 195 -22.49 -24.82 22.36
C GLU A 195 -22.92 -26.29 22.23
#